data_AF-A0A6N7LTN5-F1
#
_entry.id   AF-A0A6N7LTN5-F1
#
_cell.length_a   1.000
_cell.length_b   1.000
_cell.length_c   1.000
_cell.angle_alpha   90.00
_cell.angle_beta   90.00
_cell.angle_gamma   90.00
#
_symmetry.space_group_name_H-M   'P 1'
#
loop_
_entity.id
_entity.type
_entity.pdbx_description
1 polymer ?
#
loop_
_entity_poly.entity_id
_entity_poly.type
_entity_poly.pdbx_seq_one_letter_code
_entity_poly.pdbx_strand_id
1 'polypeptide(L)'
;MNVMYVECMLRSSTYQGRSKTMARDIELDTTILKETRGSLSQEAVAERVGISREAYHRLEKRGTCLKTTAEKIAEFLGVTVKHLQGLERDELFSPFFCEVQHPGIDEGRPQQHLFNKDSEVVPFIKDYIDCERPVPVKDMTGGRLPEFPTGPIPSWSISPDSKEGSLQIPIRNSGEQFVEFVLKELHYSQTTGYIWRPMTQWPKHALGRDIRRILSNFYPEFYDNGKHIGEQTQFMVSLRVYEEVGPANTVFLQDETLVLWFIVSLCRNMPECTVNAFSIEGGISLDLMLKQPYCNAHISITRVHTDDLSIAPFPRTWGQRIAVALELDKNPQFGKIGSSENKALPKLSELMDCIEEVKEVYEHRRQNLKAAEFRES
;
A
#
# COMPACT_ATOMS: atom_id res chain seq x y z
N MET A 1 -73.63 21.11 -28.00
CA MET A 1 -72.58 20.07 -28.07
C MET A 1 -71.45 20.49 -27.14
N ASN A 2 -71.25 19.70 -26.09
CA ASN A 2 -70.15 19.59 -25.11
C ASN A 2 -69.51 20.81 -24.44
N VAL A 3 -69.41 20.67 -23.12
CA VAL A 3 -68.90 21.54 -22.08
C VAL A 3 -67.62 20.90 -21.50
N MET A 4 -66.70 21.74 -21.00
CA MET A 4 -65.60 21.48 -20.02
C MET A 4 -64.19 21.08 -20.49
N TYR A 5 -63.22 21.59 -19.71
CA TYR A 5 -61.76 21.34 -19.60
C TYR A 5 -60.88 22.19 -20.57
N VAL A 6 -59.94 23.07 -20.16
CA VAL A 6 -59.19 23.27 -18.90
C VAL A 6 -58.72 24.73 -18.75
N GLU A 7 -59.12 25.38 -17.65
CA GLU A 7 -58.29 26.37 -16.94
C GLU A 7 -57.27 25.64 -16.09
N CYS A 8 -55.97 25.99 -16.19
CA CYS A 8 -55.12 26.17 -15.00
C CYS A 8 -53.76 26.78 -15.35
N MET A 9 -53.65 28.06 -14.98
CA MET A 9 -52.53 28.66 -14.26
C MET A 9 -51.14 28.69 -14.89
N LEU A 10 -50.84 29.88 -15.42
CA LEU A 10 -49.72 30.71 -14.98
C LEU A 10 -49.20 30.34 -13.56
N ARG A 11 -47.99 29.77 -13.47
CA ARG A 11 -47.01 30.03 -12.39
C ARG A 11 -45.67 29.34 -12.67
N SER A 12 -44.65 30.17 -12.79
CA SER A 12 -43.28 29.91 -12.29
C SER A 12 -42.47 28.77 -12.93
N SER A 13 -41.68 29.10 -13.96
CA SER A 13 -40.50 28.30 -14.35
C SER A 13 -39.28 29.20 -14.48
N THR A 14 -38.71 29.56 -13.33
CA THR A 14 -37.29 29.87 -13.20
C THR A 14 -36.73 28.84 -12.23
N TYR A 15 -36.43 27.64 -12.75
CA TYR A 15 -35.67 26.62 -12.05
C TYR A 15 -34.20 27.08 -11.99
N GLN A 16 -33.88 27.96 -11.03
CA GLN A 16 -32.56 27.99 -10.44
C GLN A 16 -32.44 26.73 -9.57
N GLY A 17 -31.89 25.68 -10.15
CA GLY A 17 -31.43 24.51 -9.40
C GLY A 17 -30.30 24.92 -8.46
N ARG A 18 -30.65 25.36 -7.25
CA ARG A 18 -29.75 25.28 -6.10
C ARG A 18 -29.43 23.80 -5.92
N SER A 19 -28.20 23.41 -6.23
CA SER A 19 -27.63 22.13 -5.86
C SER A 19 -27.84 21.92 -4.36
N LYS A 20 -28.78 21.05 -3.99
CA LYS A 20 -28.77 20.39 -2.68
C LYS A 20 -27.54 19.50 -2.69
N THR A 21 -26.43 20.00 -2.16
CA THR A 21 -25.32 19.16 -1.73
C THR A 21 -25.91 18.09 -0.82
N MET A 22 -25.94 16.83 -1.28
CA MET A 22 -26.24 15.71 -0.38
C MET A 22 -25.23 15.81 0.76
N ALA A 23 -25.72 16.05 1.98
CA ALA A 23 -24.86 16.13 3.13
C ALA A 23 -24.16 14.78 3.26
N ARG A 24 -22.85 14.76 2.98
CA ARG A 24 -22.05 13.56 3.14
C ARG A 24 -21.95 13.30 4.64
N ASP A 25 -22.43 12.14 5.05
CA ASP A 25 -22.14 11.62 6.38
C ASP A 25 -20.62 11.46 6.48
N ILE A 26 -20.09 11.88 7.62
CA ILE A 26 -18.71 11.69 7.97
C ILE A 26 -18.62 10.75 9.17
N GLU A 27 -17.57 9.96 9.16
CA GLU A 27 -17.26 9.03 10.24
C GLU A 27 -16.25 9.68 11.18
N LEU A 28 -16.63 9.78 12.44
CA LEU A 28 -15.84 10.16 13.59
C LEU A 28 -15.45 8.90 14.34
N ASP A 29 -14.25 8.86 14.89
CA ASP A 29 -13.88 7.75 15.76
C ASP A 29 -14.42 8.00 17.17
N THR A 30 -15.24 7.05 17.61
CA THR A 30 -16.02 7.13 18.85
C THR A 30 -15.16 7.12 20.11
N THR A 31 -13.93 6.60 20.01
CA THR A 31 -12.97 6.56 21.11
C THR A 31 -12.39 7.95 21.32
N ILE A 32 -11.89 8.58 20.26
CA ILE A 32 -11.36 9.96 20.29
C ILE A 32 -12.43 10.92 20.78
N LEU A 33 -13.65 10.76 20.28
CA LEU A 33 -14.76 11.62 20.65
C LEU A 33 -15.01 11.56 22.16
N LYS A 34 -14.97 10.36 22.76
CA LYS A 34 -15.12 10.17 24.21
C LYS A 34 -13.94 10.70 25.01
N GLU A 35 -12.72 10.45 24.54
CA GLU A 35 -11.49 10.90 25.21
C GLU A 35 -11.34 12.43 25.15
N THR A 36 -11.60 13.02 23.98
CA THR A 36 -11.57 14.47 23.76
C THR A 36 -12.68 15.18 24.53
N ARG A 37 -13.86 14.56 24.67
CA ARG A 37 -14.90 15.05 25.59
C ARG A 37 -14.41 15.05 27.06
N GLY A 38 -13.57 14.08 27.44
CA GLY A 38 -13.03 13.96 28.78
C GLY A 38 -14.13 13.85 29.84
N SER A 39 -14.08 14.74 30.83
CA SER A 39 -15.03 14.80 31.95
C SER A 39 -16.33 15.54 31.65
N LEU A 40 -16.48 16.18 30.49
CA LEU A 40 -17.72 16.87 30.10
C LEU A 40 -18.87 15.88 29.94
N SER A 41 -20.08 16.21 30.39
CA SER A 41 -21.24 15.34 30.17
C SER A 41 -21.67 15.31 28.71
N GLN A 42 -22.28 14.20 28.27
CA GLN A 42 -22.86 14.10 26.92
C GLN A 42 -23.92 15.18 26.69
N GLU A 43 -24.70 15.50 27.73
CA GLU A 43 -25.70 16.56 27.74
C GLU A 43 -25.08 17.93 27.43
N ALA A 44 -23.96 18.27 28.07
CA ALA A 44 -23.31 19.56 27.87
C ALA A 44 -22.81 19.73 26.42
N VAL A 45 -22.24 18.66 25.85
CA VAL A 45 -21.81 18.68 24.44
C VAL A 45 -23.01 18.75 23.50
N ALA A 46 -24.04 17.94 23.73
CA ALA A 46 -25.23 17.89 22.89
C ALA A 46 -25.97 19.23 22.85
N GLU A 47 -26.16 19.87 24.01
CA GLU A 47 -26.80 21.18 24.14
C GLU A 47 -26.03 22.25 23.35
N ARG A 48 -24.70 22.27 23.50
CA ARG A 48 -23.86 23.27 22.85
C ARG A 48 -23.81 23.12 21.33
N VAL A 49 -23.84 21.89 20.84
CA VAL A 49 -23.82 21.54 19.41
C VAL A 49 -25.21 21.70 18.77
N GLY A 50 -26.27 21.74 19.58
CA GLY A 50 -27.65 21.88 19.14
C GLY A 50 -28.25 20.57 18.63
N ILE A 51 -27.90 19.45 19.26
CA ILE A 51 -28.48 18.12 18.98
C ILE A 51 -29.06 17.52 20.27
N SER A 52 -29.89 16.48 20.14
CA SER A 52 -30.39 15.79 21.33
C SER A 52 -29.27 14.97 22.00
N ARG A 53 -29.37 14.79 23.33
CA ARG A 53 -28.48 13.90 24.08
C ARG A 53 -28.45 12.49 23.47
N GLU A 54 -29.61 11.96 23.07
CA GLU A 54 -29.70 10.64 22.43
C GLU A 54 -28.99 10.60 21.08
N ALA A 55 -28.99 11.71 20.32
CA ALA A 55 -28.25 11.80 19.06
C ALA A 55 -26.74 11.79 19.31
N TYR A 56 -26.27 12.53 20.32
CA TYR A 56 -24.86 12.50 20.71
C TYR A 56 -24.44 11.13 21.28
N HIS A 57 -25.28 10.49 22.08
CA HIS A 57 -25.04 9.13 22.57
C HIS A 57 -24.95 8.11 21.44
N ARG A 58 -25.81 8.22 20.41
CA ARG A 58 -25.70 7.39 19.21
C ARG A 58 -24.42 7.68 18.44
N LEU A 59 -24.00 8.93 18.36
CA LEU A 59 -22.73 9.32 17.75
C LEU A 59 -21.54 8.70 18.48
N GLU A 60 -21.48 8.78 19.81
CA GLU A 60 -20.45 8.11 20.63
C GLU A 60 -20.53 6.57 20.60
N LYS A 61 -21.58 5.99 20.03
CA LYS A 61 -21.70 4.54 19.82
C LYS A 61 -21.41 4.10 18.39
N ARG A 62 -21.69 4.93 17.38
CA ARG A 62 -21.68 4.55 15.96
C ARG A 62 -20.75 5.37 15.08
N GLY A 63 -20.23 6.49 15.56
CA GLY A 63 -19.24 7.32 14.88
C GLY A 63 -19.77 8.17 13.71
N THR A 64 -20.98 7.91 13.22
CA THR A 64 -21.49 8.56 12.00
C THR A 64 -22.35 9.79 12.29
N CYS A 65 -22.05 10.91 11.63
CA CYS A 65 -22.89 12.12 11.67
C CYS A 65 -22.73 13.00 10.43
N LEU A 66 -23.62 13.99 10.30
CA LEU A 66 -23.49 15.03 9.27
C LEU A 66 -22.22 15.85 9.50
N LYS A 67 -21.55 16.24 8.41
CA LYS A 67 -20.35 17.07 8.45
C LYS A 67 -20.50 18.33 9.31
N THR A 68 -21.63 19.01 9.21
CA THR A 68 -21.94 20.21 9.99
C THR A 68 -22.02 19.95 11.49
N THR A 69 -22.46 18.75 11.89
CA THR A 69 -22.52 18.36 13.29
C THR A 69 -21.11 18.09 13.83
N ALA A 70 -20.28 17.40 13.07
CA ALA A 70 -18.88 17.19 13.44
C ALA A 70 -18.08 18.48 13.55
N GLU A 71 -18.27 19.42 12.61
CA GLU A 71 -17.62 20.74 12.64
C GLU A 71 -17.96 21.50 13.94
N LYS A 72 -19.22 21.48 14.38
CA LYS A 72 -19.66 22.08 15.65
C LYS A 72 -19.10 21.37 16.89
N ILE A 73 -19.03 20.04 16.87
CA ILE A 73 -18.44 19.27 17.98
C ILE A 73 -16.95 19.60 18.10
N ALA A 74 -16.23 19.59 16.99
CA ALA A 74 -14.81 19.92 16.93
C ALA A 74 -14.55 21.32 17.48
N GLU A 75 -15.31 22.33 17.00
CA GLU A 75 -15.22 23.71 17.47
C GLU A 75 -15.46 23.82 18.98
N PHE A 76 -16.48 23.14 19.51
CA PHE A 76 -16.77 23.19 20.95
C PHE A 76 -15.68 22.54 21.80
N LEU A 77 -15.15 21.40 21.34
CA LEU A 77 -14.09 20.68 22.04
C LEU A 77 -12.69 21.30 21.82
N GLY A 78 -12.58 22.36 21.00
CA GLY A 78 -11.32 23.04 20.74
C GLY A 78 -10.35 22.24 19.88
N VAL A 79 -10.85 21.32 19.04
CA VAL A 79 -10.08 20.45 18.15
C VAL A 79 -10.55 20.62 16.71
N THR A 80 -9.87 20.01 15.74
CA THR A 80 -10.39 19.99 14.37
C THR A 80 -11.28 18.76 14.11
N VAL A 81 -12.04 18.80 13.01
CA VAL A 81 -12.76 17.62 12.53
C VAL A 81 -11.78 16.49 12.22
N LYS A 82 -10.61 16.79 11.65
CA LYS A 82 -9.60 15.77 11.36
C LYS A 82 -9.12 15.09 12.62
N HIS A 83 -8.97 15.80 13.73
CA HIS A 83 -8.66 15.20 15.03
C HIS A 83 -9.74 14.20 15.43
N LEU A 84 -11.01 14.59 15.43
CA LEU A 84 -12.12 13.68 15.75
C LEU A 84 -12.28 12.50 14.77
N GLN A 85 -11.69 12.58 13.58
CA GLN A 85 -11.70 11.53 12.56
C GLN A 85 -10.49 10.57 12.64
N GLY A 86 -9.52 10.77 13.53
CA GLY A 86 -8.29 9.96 13.47
C GLY A 86 -7.22 10.53 12.54
N LEU A 87 -7.47 11.66 11.89
CA LEU A 87 -6.71 12.13 10.73
C LEU A 87 -5.66 13.19 11.08
N GLU A 88 -5.83 13.92 12.19
CA GLU A 88 -4.77 14.80 12.72
C GLU A 88 -3.80 14.02 13.59
N ARG A 89 -2.52 14.23 13.32
CA ARG A 89 -1.42 13.70 14.12
C ARG A 89 -1.11 14.71 15.20
N ASP A 90 -1.70 14.54 16.37
CA ASP A 90 -0.93 14.82 17.57
C ASP A 90 -0.07 13.58 17.82
N GLU A 91 1.24 13.76 17.94
CA GLU A 91 2.18 12.67 18.27
C GLU A 91 1.60 11.85 19.43
N LEU A 92 1.55 10.53 19.28
CA LEU A 92 1.13 9.69 20.38
C LEU A 92 2.27 9.62 21.40
N PHE A 93 2.18 10.46 22.44
CA PHE A 93 3.12 10.48 23.56
C PHE A 93 2.93 9.32 24.55
N SER A 94 2.19 8.28 24.15
CA SER A 94 2.00 7.10 24.97
C SER A 94 3.17 6.14 24.72
N PRO A 95 3.90 5.69 25.76
CA PRO A 95 4.92 4.67 25.59
C PRO A 95 4.28 3.41 25.00
N PHE A 96 4.87 2.92 23.92
CA PHE A 96 4.50 1.66 23.28
C PHE A 96 5.44 0.56 23.69
N PHE A 97 4.91 -0.65 23.71
CA PHE A 97 5.65 -1.87 23.94
C PHE A 97 5.33 -2.83 22.79
N CYS A 98 6.37 -3.37 22.17
CA CYS A 98 6.24 -4.40 21.14
C CYS A 98 6.88 -5.69 21.64
N GLU A 99 6.09 -6.76 21.65
CA GLU A 99 6.60 -8.13 21.71
C GLU A 99 6.90 -8.59 20.29
N VAL A 100 8.14 -9.03 20.04
CA VAL A 100 8.57 -9.57 18.75
C VAL A 100 8.90 -11.04 18.95
N GLN A 101 8.15 -11.91 18.31
CA GLN A 101 8.37 -13.35 18.37
C GLN A 101 8.92 -13.84 17.04
N HIS A 102 10.16 -14.34 17.07
CA HIS A 102 10.83 -14.92 15.91
C HIS A 102 11.05 -16.43 16.17
N PRO A 103 10.38 -17.34 15.44
CA PRO A 103 10.45 -18.79 15.64
C PRO A 103 11.86 -19.40 15.66
N GLY A 104 12.81 -18.80 14.93
CA GLY A 104 14.20 -19.27 14.85
C GLY A 104 15.19 -18.65 15.86
N ILE A 105 14.76 -17.75 16.75
CA ILE A 105 15.63 -17.04 17.69
C ILE A 105 15.15 -17.28 19.12
N ASP A 106 16.08 -17.49 20.06
CA ASP A 106 15.82 -17.59 21.51
C ASP A 106 14.68 -18.55 21.91
N GLU A 107 14.63 -19.74 21.29
CA GLU A 107 13.58 -20.75 21.53
C GLU A 107 12.14 -20.24 21.25
N GLY A 108 12.00 -19.19 20.43
CA GLY A 108 10.70 -18.57 20.15
C GLY A 108 10.16 -17.73 21.31
N ARG A 109 11.01 -17.33 22.28
CA ARG A 109 10.59 -16.40 23.34
C ARG A 109 10.41 -14.99 22.76
N PRO A 110 9.32 -14.28 23.11
CA PRO A 110 9.11 -12.91 22.64
C PRO A 110 10.19 -11.96 23.17
N GLN A 111 10.87 -11.27 22.26
CA GLN A 111 11.74 -10.15 22.58
C GLN A 111 10.91 -8.89 22.85
N GLN A 112 11.32 -8.10 23.83
CA GLN A 112 10.54 -6.96 24.31
C GLN A 112 11.22 -5.65 23.95
N HIS A 113 10.51 -4.81 23.21
CA HIS A 113 11.00 -3.51 22.76
C HIS A 113 10.09 -2.40 23.27
N LEU A 114 10.71 -1.34 23.82
CA LEU A 114 10.04 -0.18 24.35
C LEU A 114 10.25 1.01 23.42
N PHE A 115 9.19 1.73 23.13
CA PHE A 115 9.19 2.92 22.29
C PHE A 115 8.51 4.05 23.04
N ASN A 116 9.06 5.26 22.93
CA ASN A 116 8.46 6.44 23.54
C ASN A 116 7.39 7.06 22.65
N LYS A 117 7.44 6.79 21.33
CA LYS A 117 6.53 7.35 20.33
C LYS A 117 6.18 6.34 19.24
N ASP A 118 5.01 6.50 18.64
CA ASP A 118 4.56 5.75 17.46
C ASP A 118 5.52 5.94 16.26
N SER A 119 6.12 7.12 16.14
CA SER A 119 7.13 7.42 15.12
C SER A 119 8.41 6.59 15.22
N GLU A 120 8.67 5.92 16.35
CA GLU A 120 9.82 5.03 16.54
C GLU A 120 9.48 3.57 16.17
N VAL A 121 8.22 3.17 16.35
CA VAL A 121 7.72 1.83 16.00
C VAL A 121 7.79 1.59 14.50
N VAL A 122 7.41 2.60 13.71
CA VAL A 122 7.33 2.51 12.24
C VAL A 122 8.70 2.25 11.59
N PRO A 123 9.78 3.01 11.90
CA PRO A 123 11.14 2.69 11.45
C PRO A 123 11.62 1.32 11.91
N PHE A 124 11.35 0.93 13.15
CA PHE A 124 11.75 -0.37 13.68
C PHE A 124 11.17 -1.54 12.88
N ILE A 125 9.85 -1.51 12.60
CA ILE A 125 9.19 -2.51 11.74
C ILE A 125 9.80 -2.50 10.33
N LYS A 126 10.05 -1.31 9.78
CA LYS A 126 10.62 -1.16 8.44
C LYS A 126 12.01 -1.80 8.35
N ASP A 127 12.88 -1.55 9.33
CA ASP A 127 14.23 -2.13 9.37
C ASP A 127 14.16 -3.66 9.44
N TYR A 128 13.18 -4.22 10.16
CA TYR A 128 12.96 -5.66 10.21
C TYR A 128 12.55 -6.24 8.85
N ILE A 129 11.60 -5.59 8.16
CA ILE A 129 11.20 -5.97 6.81
C ILE A 129 12.39 -5.90 5.84
N ASP A 130 13.24 -4.88 5.96
CA ASP A 130 14.45 -4.75 5.15
C ASP A 130 15.47 -5.88 5.43
N CYS A 131 15.63 -6.31 6.69
CA CYS A 131 16.49 -7.44 7.07
C CYS A 131 16.00 -8.78 6.53
N GLU A 132 14.68 -9.04 6.56
CA GLU A 132 14.06 -10.28 6.06
C GLU A 132 13.94 -10.33 4.54
N ARG A 133 14.35 -9.28 3.83
CA ARG A 133 14.28 -9.29 2.37
C ARG A 133 15.40 -10.10 1.74
N PRO A 134 15.11 -10.84 0.65
CA PRO A 134 16.16 -11.42 -0.16
C PRO A 134 17.07 -10.31 -0.71
N VAL A 135 18.38 -10.49 -0.48
CA VAL A 135 19.43 -9.69 -1.11
C VAL A 135 19.48 -10.12 -2.58
N PRO A 136 19.65 -9.20 -3.54
CA PRO A 136 19.80 -9.60 -4.92
C PRO A 136 20.97 -10.59 -5.09
N VAL A 137 20.68 -11.78 -5.61
CA VAL A 137 21.70 -12.78 -5.91
C VAL A 137 22.43 -12.33 -7.17
N LYS A 138 23.77 -12.32 -7.13
CA LYS A 138 24.57 -12.08 -8.33
C LYS A 138 24.37 -13.24 -9.30
N ASP A 139 23.88 -12.96 -10.49
CA ASP A 139 23.86 -13.91 -11.60
C ASP A 139 25.27 -14.09 -12.21
N MET A 140 25.41 -15.05 -13.13
CA MET A 140 26.70 -15.35 -13.78
C MET A 140 27.19 -14.25 -14.74
N THR A 141 26.37 -13.23 -15.01
CA THR A 141 26.70 -12.06 -15.83
C THR A 141 27.03 -10.82 -15.00
N GLY A 142 27.04 -10.92 -13.66
CA GLY A 142 27.27 -9.79 -12.76
C GLY A 142 26.00 -8.97 -12.46
N GLY A 143 24.87 -9.32 -13.06
CA GLY A 143 23.56 -8.75 -12.80
C GLY A 143 22.99 -9.23 -11.46
N ARG A 144 22.23 -8.38 -10.78
CA ARG A 144 21.62 -8.66 -9.48
C ARG A 144 20.18 -9.13 -9.68
N LEU A 145 19.93 -10.45 -9.74
CA LEU A 145 18.56 -10.99 -9.82
C LEU A 145 18.03 -11.24 -8.39
N PRO A 146 16.88 -10.67 -7.99
CA PRO A 146 16.33 -10.91 -6.66
C PRO A 146 15.70 -12.30 -6.58
N GLU A 147 15.95 -13.03 -5.50
CA GLU A 147 15.06 -14.11 -5.08
C GLU A 147 13.71 -13.48 -4.71
N PHE A 148 12.60 -14.06 -5.18
CA PHE A 148 11.27 -13.62 -4.77
C PHE A 148 10.61 -14.69 -3.90
N PRO A 149 10.11 -14.29 -2.71
CA PRO A 149 9.36 -15.20 -1.90
C PRO A 149 7.99 -15.38 -2.54
N THR A 150 7.73 -16.56 -3.09
CA THR A 150 6.38 -17.17 -3.12
C THR A 150 5.97 -17.58 -1.70
N GLY A 151 6.43 -16.83 -0.70
CA GLY A 151 6.25 -17.08 0.70
C GLY A 151 4.90 -16.56 1.16
N PRO A 152 4.58 -16.76 2.43
CA PRO A 152 3.29 -16.41 2.99
C PRO A 152 3.05 -14.90 2.91
N ILE A 153 1.77 -14.51 2.88
CA ILE A 153 1.33 -13.12 2.70
C ILE A 153 1.36 -12.42 4.07
N PRO A 154 2.04 -11.26 4.23
CA PRO A 154 2.04 -10.53 5.50
C PRO A 154 0.63 -10.13 5.90
N SER A 155 0.39 -10.03 7.21
CA SER A 155 -0.91 -9.67 7.73
C SER A 155 -0.82 -8.60 8.80
N TRP A 156 -1.71 -7.62 8.74
CA TRP A 156 -1.97 -6.69 9.82
C TRP A 156 -3.39 -6.90 10.32
N SER A 157 -3.56 -7.04 11.63
CA SER A 157 -4.88 -7.19 12.23
C SER A 157 -5.05 -6.35 13.48
N ILE A 158 -6.20 -5.68 13.51
CA ILE A 158 -6.80 -5.01 14.63
C ILE A 158 -8.18 -5.66 14.75
N SER A 159 -8.27 -6.77 15.48
CA SER A 159 -9.58 -7.38 15.65
C SER A 159 -10.49 -6.42 16.44
N PRO A 160 -11.79 -6.37 16.13
CA PRO A 160 -12.78 -5.69 16.98
C PRO A 160 -12.84 -6.30 18.38
N ASP A 161 -12.57 -7.61 18.49
CA ASP A 161 -12.66 -8.40 19.72
C ASP A 161 -11.29 -8.70 20.33
N SER A 162 -10.23 -8.78 19.52
CA SER A 162 -8.86 -8.83 20.03
C SER A 162 -8.43 -7.43 20.44
N LYS A 163 -8.05 -7.32 21.71
CA LYS A 163 -7.59 -6.05 22.25
C LYS A 163 -6.23 -5.65 21.67
N GLU A 164 -5.56 -6.52 20.92
CA GLU A 164 -4.17 -6.37 20.46
C GLU A 164 -4.08 -5.88 19.01
N GLY A 165 -2.98 -5.20 18.65
CA GLY A 165 -2.60 -4.98 17.25
C GLY A 165 -1.48 -5.95 16.91
N SER A 166 -1.72 -6.86 15.95
CA SER A 166 -0.75 -7.89 15.55
C SER A 166 -0.34 -7.70 14.08
N LEU A 167 0.96 -7.67 13.85
CA LEU A 167 1.58 -7.67 12.52
C LEU A 167 2.37 -8.96 12.35
N GLN A 168 2.16 -9.65 11.23
CA GLN A 168 2.93 -10.83 10.85
C GLN A 168 3.73 -10.53 9.60
N ILE A 169 5.05 -10.65 9.71
CA ILE A 169 6.01 -10.45 8.61
C ILE A 169 6.62 -11.80 8.23
N PRO A 170 6.53 -12.22 6.95
CA PRO A 170 7.14 -13.47 6.47
C PRO A 170 8.65 -13.51 6.73
N ILE A 171 9.15 -14.65 7.19
CA ILE A 171 10.58 -14.91 7.35
C ILE A 171 11.16 -15.38 6.01
N ARG A 172 12.36 -14.91 5.68
CA ARG A 172 13.06 -15.33 4.46
C ARG A 172 13.32 -16.84 4.43
N ASN A 173 13.05 -17.47 3.29
CA ASN A 173 13.39 -18.87 2.99
C ASN A 173 12.88 -19.91 4.00
N SER A 174 11.89 -19.57 4.82
CA SER A 174 11.38 -20.43 5.91
C SER A 174 10.12 -21.22 5.55
N GLY A 175 9.59 -21.06 4.33
CA GLY A 175 8.26 -21.57 3.98
C GLY A 175 7.17 -20.66 4.59
N GLU A 176 6.29 -21.22 5.42
CA GLU A 176 5.10 -20.53 5.98
C GLU A 176 5.33 -19.82 7.33
N GLN A 177 6.58 -19.54 7.71
CA GLN A 177 6.87 -18.95 9.01
C GLN A 177 6.82 -17.42 8.98
N PHE A 178 6.43 -16.84 10.12
CA PHE A 178 6.32 -15.40 10.33
C PHE A 178 7.07 -14.97 11.57
N VAL A 179 7.53 -13.72 11.54
CA VAL A 179 7.80 -12.92 12.73
C VAL A 179 6.51 -12.26 13.15
N GLU A 180 6.12 -12.45 14.39
CA GLU A 180 4.92 -11.82 14.95
C GLU A 180 5.31 -10.62 15.82
N PHE A 181 4.66 -9.50 15.57
CA PHE A 181 4.79 -8.27 16.35
C PHE A 181 3.46 -8.01 17.05
N VAL A 182 3.45 -8.01 18.38
CA VAL A 182 2.27 -7.68 19.19
C VAL A 182 2.50 -6.35 19.89
N LEU A 183 1.69 -5.35 19.54
CA LEU A 183 1.80 -3.98 20.04
C LEU A 183 0.84 -3.74 21.23
N LYS A 184 1.37 -3.15 22.30
CA LYS A 184 0.68 -2.77 23.54
C LYS A 184 1.02 -1.32 23.91
N GLU A 185 0.18 -0.72 24.73
CA GLU A 185 0.26 0.67 25.19
C GLU A 185 0.40 0.71 26.72
N LEU A 186 1.18 1.66 27.25
CA LEU A 186 1.29 1.86 28.69
C LEU A 186 0.09 2.63 29.25
N HIS A 187 -0.62 2.04 30.20
CA HIS A 187 -1.78 2.66 30.85
C HIS A 187 -1.51 2.87 32.33
N TYR A 188 -1.88 4.02 32.87
CA TYR A 188 -1.88 4.23 34.31
C TYR A 188 -3.24 3.83 34.92
N SER A 189 -3.19 2.96 35.93
CA SER A 189 -4.33 2.55 36.73
C SER A 189 -4.14 3.02 38.17
N GLN A 190 -5.17 3.63 38.77
CA GLN A 190 -5.10 4.11 40.15
C GLN A 190 -4.88 2.98 41.18
N THR A 191 -5.30 1.75 40.87
CA THR A 191 -5.18 0.60 41.78
C THR A 191 -3.90 -0.20 41.60
N THR A 192 -3.32 -0.21 40.40
CA THR A 192 -2.20 -1.10 40.05
C THR A 192 -0.97 -0.37 39.51
N GLY A 193 -1.03 0.96 39.37
CA GLY A 193 0.02 1.75 38.76
C GLY A 193 0.07 1.58 37.23
N TYR A 194 1.26 1.76 36.65
CA TYR A 194 1.48 1.60 35.22
C TYR A 194 1.45 0.13 34.80
N ILE A 195 0.65 -0.17 33.78
CA ILE A 195 0.44 -1.53 33.28
C ILE A 195 0.39 -1.51 31.76
N TRP A 196 1.05 -2.49 31.13
CA TRP A 196 0.93 -2.71 29.70
C TRP A 196 -0.45 -3.27 29.41
N ARG A 197 -1.20 -2.55 28.57
CA ARG A 197 -2.51 -2.96 28.12
C ARG A 197 -2.55 -2.99 26.61
N PRO A 198 -3.46 -3.77 26.04
CA PRO A 198 -3.64 -3.73 24.61
C PRO A 198 -4.05 -2.31 24.17
N MET A 199 -3.56 -1.89 22.99
CA MET A 199 -3.69 -0.51 22.53
C MET A 199 -5.14 -0.04 22.47
N THR A 200 -5.37 1.23 22.81
CA THR A 200 -6.63 1.91 22.53
C THR A 200 -6.89 2.00 21.02
N GLN A 201 -8.12 2.31 20.61
CA GLN A 201 -8.48 2.31 19.18
C GLN A 201 -7.75 3.40 18.38
N TRP A 202 -7.47 4.55 18.97
CA TRP A 202 -6.77 5.64 18.29
C TRP A 202 -5.33 5.25 17.86
N PRO A 203 -4.44 4.77 18.76
CA PRO A 203 -3.15 4.24 18.37
C PRO A 203 -3.25 3.09 17.36
N LYS A 204 -4.25 2.22 17.49
CA LYS A 204 -4.50 1.14 16.51
C LYS A 204 -4.77 1.70 15.12
N HIS A 205 -5.62 2.73 14.98
CA HIS A 205 -5.92 3.34 13.69
C HIS A 205 -4.74 4.13 13.13
N ALA A 206 -4.03 4.89 13.96
CA ALA A 206 -2.85 5.66 13.56
C ALA A 206 -1.72 4.74 13.09
N LEU A 207 -1.30 3.78 13.93
CA LEU A 207 -0.29 2.78 13.59
C LEU A 207 -0.75 1.89 12.44
N GLY A 208 -2.02 1.46 12.41
CA GLY A 208 -2.55 0.65 11.33
C GLY A 208 -2.49 1.34 9.97
N ARG A 209 -2.71 2.66 9.92
CA ARG A 209 -2.51 3.45 8.69
C ARG A 209 -1.04 3.44 8.26
N ASP A 210 -0.12 3.64 9.19
CA ASP A 210 1.31 3.66 8.89
C ASP A 210 1.85 2.28 8.52
N ILE A 211 1.42 1.22 9.21
CA ILE A 211 1.73 -0.18 8.88
C ILE A 211 1.18 -0.52 7.50
N ARG A 212 -0.08 -0.20 7.19
CA ARG A 212 -0.65 -0.39 5.84
C ARG A 212 0.20 0.30 4.78
N ARG A 213 0.65 1.52 5.06
CA ARG A 213 1.54 2.28 4.15
C ARG A 213 2.90 1.60 3.99
N ILE A 214 3.49 1.08 5.07
CA ILE A 214 4.72 0.27 4.99
C ILE A 214 4.44 -0.99 4.16
N LEU A 215 3.42 -1.79 4.50
CA LEU A 215 3.12 -3.01 3.77
C LEU A 215 2.90 -2.74 2.28
N SER A 216 2.14 -1.72 1.92
CA SER A 216 1.91 -1.33 0.51
C SER A 216 3.18 -0.87 -0.22
N ASN A 217 4.14 -0.30 0.50
CA ASN A 217 5.43 0.12 -0.08
C ASN A 217 6.36 -1.07 -0.35
N PHE A 218 6.13 -2.19 0.34
CA PHE A 218 7.07 -3.30 0.44
C PHE A 218 6.56 -4.61 -0.17
N TYR A 219 5.25 -4.85 -0.11
CA TYR A 219 4.61 -6.09 -0.50
C TYR A 219 3.55 -5.82 -1.55
N PRO A 220 3.46 -6.71 -2.56
CA PRO A 220 2.40 -6.62 -3.55
C PRO A 220 1.06 -6.95 -2.91
N GLU A 221 1.03 -7.93 -2.02
CA GLU A 221 -0.16 -8.42 -1.39
C GLU A 221 0.03 -8.45 0.13
N PHE A 222 -1.04 -8.16 0.86
CA PHE A 222 -1.07 -8.26 2.31
C PHE A 222 -2.51 -8.38 2.80
N TYR A 223 -2.71 -8.97 3.96
CA TYR A 223 -4.00 -8.93 4.65
C TYR A 223 -4.06 -7.72 5.57
N ASP A 224 -5.18 -7.00 5.54
CA ASP A 224 -5.49 -5.89 6.43
C ASP A 224 -6.85 -6.11 7.08
N ASN A 225 -6.84 -6.43 8.37
CA ASN A 225 -8.03 -6.83 9.13
C ASN A 225 -8.81 -7.96 8.45
N GLY A 226 -8.09 -8.95 7.92
CA GLY A 226 -8.66 -10.09 7.20
C GLY A 226 -9.08 -9.81 5.76
N LYS A 227 -9.01 -8.56 5.29
CA LYS A 227 -9.21 -8.23 3.87
C LYS A 227 -7.91 -8.43 3.10
N HIS A 228 -7.93 -9.25 2.06
CA HIS A 228 -6.80 -9.41 1.13
C HIS A 228 -6.68 -8.16 0.26
N ILE A 229 -5.58 -7.43 0.41
CA ILE A 229 -5.24 -6.26 -0.40
C ILE A 229 -4.26 -6.71 -1.48
N GLY A 230 -4.53 -6.31 -2.72
CA GLY A 230 -3.71 -6.69 -3.88
C GLY A 230 -4.00 -8.09 -4.43
N GLU A 231 -4.99 -8.79 -3.88
CA GLU A 231 -5.53 -10.03 -4.44
C GLU A 231 -5.90 -9.83 -5.92
N GLN A 232 -5.68 -10.86 -6.74
CA GLN A 232 -6.10 -10.86 -8.14
C GLN A 232 -5.56 -9.64 -8.90
N THR A 233 -4.29 -9.33 -8.71
CA THR A 233 -3.61 -8.29 -9.47
C THR A 233 -2.52 -8.89 -10.33
N GLN A 234 -2.23 -8.22 -11.43
CA GLN A 234 -1.17 -8.58 -12.37
C GLN A 234 -0.48 -7.33 -12.89
N PHE A 235 0.64 -7.52 -13.60
CA PHE A 235 1.36 -6.44 -14.25
C PHE A 235 0.96 -6.36 -15.71
N MET A 236 0.42 -5.21 -16.09
CA MET A 236 0.20 -4.86 -17.47
C MET A 236 1.43 -4.13 -17.99
N VAL A 237 2.10 -4.71 -18.99
CA VAL A 237 3.19 -4.08 -19.71
C VAL A 237 2.68 -3.62 -21.06
N SER A 238 2.73 -2.31 -21.33
CA SER A 238 2.34 -1.76 -22.62
C SER A 238 3.54 -1.15 -23.34
N LEU A 239 3.67 -1.44 -24.63
CA LEU A 239 4.70 -0.90 -25.52
C LEU A 239 4.03 -0.09 -26.61
N ARG A 240 4.47 1.15 -26.78
CA ARG A 240 4.03 2.05 -27.85
C ARG A 240 5.23 2.57 -28.63
N VAL A 241 5.30 2.23 -29.92
CA VAL A 241 6.27 2.81 -30.86
C VAL A 241 5.61 4.02 -31.52
N TYR A 242 6.26 5.18 -31.51
CA TYR A 242 5.63 6.44 -31.94
C TYR A 242 5.28 6.48 -33.43
N GLU A 243 5.95 5.69 -34.26
CA GLU A 243 5.69 5.59 -35.70
C GLU A 243 4.51 4.68 -36.04
N GLU A 244 4.01 3.88 -35.09
CA GLU A 244 2.90 2.95 -35.29
C GLU A 244 1.54 3.61 -35.04
N VAL A 245 0.61 3.44 -35.98
CA VAL A 245 -0.78 3.88 -35.85
C VAL A 245 -1.60 2.74 -35.25
N GLY A 246 -2.06 2.89 -34.01
CA GLY A 246 -2.89 1.90 -33.34
C GLY A 246 -2.86 1.99 -31.81
N PRO A 247 -3.61 1.10 -31.13
CA PRO A 247 -3.48 0.93 -29.68
C PRO A 247 -2.08 0.40 -29.31
N ALA A 248 -1.63 0.65 -28.09
CA ALA A 248 -0.39 0.08 -27.58
C ALA A 248 -0.49 -1.46 -27.54
N ASN A 249 0.62 -2.13 -27.84
CA ASN A 249 0.72 -3.58 -27.65
C ASN A 249 0.86 -3.86 -26.16
N THR A 250 0.08 -4.79 -25.63
CA THR A 250 0.02 -5.06 -24.19
C THR A 250 0.24 -6.54 -23.91
N VAL A 251 1.01 -6.84 -22.87
CA VAL A 251 1.15 -8.18 -22.29
C VAL A 251 0.89 -8.14 -20.80
N PHE A 252 0.44 -9.26 -20.25
CA PHE A 252 0.17 -9.40 -18.82
C PHE A 252 1.19 -10.35 -18.20
N LEU A 253 1.83 -9.91 -17.13
CA LEU A 253 2.80 -10.66 -16.35
C LEU A 253 2.22 -10.92 -14.96
N GLN A 254 2.26 -12.17 -14.52
CA GLN A 254 1.59 -12.59 -13.29
C GLN A 254 2.25 -12.06 -12.02
N ASP A 255 3.56 -11.78 -12.04
CA ASP A 255 4.32 -11.43 -10.85
C ASP A 255 5.53 -10.52 -11.14
N GLU A 256 6.19 -10.05 -10.06
CA GLU A 256 7.40 -9.20 -10.10
C GLU A 256 8.56 -9.85 -10.84
N THR A 257 8.71 -11.17 -10.72
CA THR A 257 9.84 -11.92 -11.28
C THR A 257 9.80 -11.82 -12.79
N LEU A 258 8.62 -12.06 -13.36
CA LEU A 258 8.39 -11.91 -14.80
C LEU A 258 8.62 -10.48 -15.28
N VAL A 259 8.22 -9.47 -14.49
CA VAL A 259 8.49 -8.05 -14.81
C VAL A 259 9.99 -7.76 -14.85
N LEU A 260 10.76 -8.27 -13.89
CA LEU A 260 12.20 -8.04 -13.87
C LEU A 260 12.92 -8.76 -14.99
N TRP A 261 12.47 -9.95 -15.35
CA TRP A 261 13.02 -10.67 -16.48
C TRP A 261 12.66 -10.02 -17.80
N PHE A 262 11.45 -9.48 -17.91
CA PHE A 262 11.11 -8.60 -19.01
C PHE A 262 12.11 -7.44 -19.12
N ILE A 263 12.44 -6.77 -18.01
CA ILE A 263 13.42 -5.68 -17.98
C ILE A 263 14.82 -6.14 -18.38
N VAL A 264 15.29 -7.30 -17.90
CA VAL A 264 16.60 -7.86 -18.27
C VAL A 264 16.63 -8.23 -19.75
N SER A 265 15.60 -8.90 -20.25
CA SER A 265 15.45 -9.24 -21.66
C SER A 265 15.37 -7.99 -22.54
N LEU A 266 14.67 -6.94 -22.10
CA LEU A 266 14.67 -5.64 -22.75
C LEU A 266 16.11 -5.08 -22.84
N CYS A 267 16.84 -5.03 -21.73
CA CYS A 267 18.20 -4.51 -21.72
C CYS A 267 19.17 -5.27 -22.64
N ARG A 268 19.01 -6.60 -22.76
CA ARG A 268 19.88 -7.44 -23.60
C ARG A 268 19.57 -7.37 -25.08
N ASN A 269 18.28 -7.25 -25.44
CA ASN A 269 17.83 -7.35 -26.83
C ASN A 269 17.59 -5.98 -27.49
N MET A 270 17.70 -4.89 -26.74
CA MET A 270 17.60 -3.54 -27.29
C MET A 270 18.89 -3.13 -28.02
N PRO A 271 18.79 -2.32 -29.09
CA PRO A 271 19.91 -1.55 -29.61
C PRO A 271 20.36 -0.52 -28.56
N GLU A 272 21.61 -0.05 -28.66
CA GLU A 272 22.12 1.00 -27.77
C GLU A 272 21.16 2.21 -27.78
N CYS A 273 20.57 2.53 -26.63
CA CYS A 273 19.62 3.61 -26.49
C CYS A 273 19.74 4.30 -25.13
N THR A 274 19.27 5.55 -25.09
CA THR A 274 19.11 6.27 -23.82
C THR A 274 17.71 6.01 -23.27
N VAL A 275 17.63 5.65 -21.99
CA VAL A 275 16.36 5.41 -21.28
C VAL A 275 16.14 6.45 -20.22
N ASN A 276 14.93 7.01 -20.19
CA ASN A 276 14.45 7.85 -19.11
C ASN A 276 13.30 7.15 -18.38
N ALA A 277 13.47 6.91 -17.08
CA ALA A 277 12.50 6.21 -16.24
C ALA A 277 11.82 7.18 -15.26
N PHE A 278 10.51 7.08 -15.11
CA PHE A 278 9.75 7.88 -14.15
C PHE A 278 8.59 7.09 -13.55
N SER A 279 8.27 7.42 -12.29
CA SER A 279 7.14 6.80 -11.59
C SER A 279 5.83 7.40 -12.09
N ILE A 280 4.83 6.54 -12.28
CA ILE A 280 3.45 6.91 -12.61
C ILE A 280 2.51 6.32 -11.55
N GLU A 281 1.24 6.73 -11.57
CA GLU A 281 0.23 6.14 -10.72
C GLU A 281 0.15 4.62 -10.97
N GLY A 282 0.38 3.83 -9.92
CA GLY A 282 0.38 2.37 -9.99
C GLY A 282 1.46 1.75 -10.87
N GLY A 283 2.57 2.44 -11.16
CA GLY A 283 3.60 1.85 -12.00
C GLY A 283 4.84 2.69 -12.28
N ILE A 284 5.55 2.29 -13.33
CA ILE A 284 6.72 2.96 -13.90
C ILE A 284 6.51 3.10 -15.40
N SER A 285 7.07 4.18 -15.95
CA SER A 285 7.16 4.42 -17.39
C SER A 285 8.61 4.63 -17.81
N LEU A 286 8.94 4.14 -19.01
CA LEU A 286 10.26 4.18 -19.62
C LEU A 286 10.14 4.79 -21.01
N ASP A 287 10.84 5.90 -21.23
CA ASP A 287 11.01 6.50 -22.56
C ASP A 287 12.31 6.03 -23.18
N LEU A 288 12.25 5.42 -24.36
CA LEU A 288 13.38 4.84 -25.08
C LEU A 288 13.79 5.75 -26.25
N MET A 289 15.03 6.24 -26.21
CA MET A 289 15.60 7.17 -27.20
C MET A 289 16.79 6.54 -27.92
N LEU A 290 16.56 6.05 -29.15
CA LEU A 290 17.58 5.49 -30.04
C LEU A 290 18.46 6.59 -30.65
N LYS A 291 17.82 7.72 -31.02
CA LYS A 291 18.47 8.91 -31.56
C LYS A 291 17.94 10.12 -30.80
N GLN A 292 18.81 10.77 -30.02
CA GLN A 292 18.45 12.05 -29.39
C GLN A 292 18.18 13.11 -30.46
N PRO A 293 17.17 13.98 -30.28
CA PRO A 293 16.36 14.18 -29.06
C PRO A 293 15.01 13.43 -29.05
N TYR A 294 14.78 12.45 -29.93
CA TYR A 294 13.45 11.88 -30.13
C TYR A 294 13.19 10.64 -29.27
N CYS A 295 12.00 10.59 -28.64
CA CYS A 295 11.48 9.36 -28.05
C CYS A 295 10.96 8.46 -29.18
N ASN A 296 11.46 7.23 -29.25
CA ASN A 296 11.14 6.29 -30.33
C ASN A 296 10.08 5.27 -29.87
N ALA A 297 10.15 4.90 -28.59
CA ALA A 297 9.17 4.02 -27.97
C ALA A 297 8.97 4.35 -26.50
N HIS A 298 7.79 4.01 -26.00
CA HIS A 298 7.39 4.16 -24.60
C HIS A 298 6.97 2.80 -24.06
N ILE A 299 7.49 2.43 -22.89
CA ILE A 299 7.06 1.23 -22.15
C ILE A 299 6.45 1.67 -20.84
N SER A 300 5.23 1.24 -20.54
CA SER A 300 4.64 1.38 -19.21
C SER A 300 4.48 0.01 -18.55
N ILE A 301 4.80 -0.06 -17.27
CA ILE A 301 4.62 -1.23 -16.42
C ILE A 301 3.73 -0.78 -15.28
N THR A 302 2.46 -1.19 -15.33
CA THR A 302 1.43 -0.80 -14.38
C THR A 302 0.84 -2.03 -13.72
N ARG A 303 0.60 -1.96 -12.42
CA ARG A 303 -0.13 -3.02 -11.73
C ARG A 303 -1.63 -2.75 -11.83
N VAL A 304 -2.38 -3.78 -12.19
CA VAL A 304 -3.83 -3.69 -12.42
C VAL A 304 -4.56 -4.86 -11.79
N HIS A 305 -5.82 -4.65 -11.43
CA HIS A 305 -6.73 -5.73 -11.04
C HIS A 305 -7.08 -6.58 -12.27
N THR A 306 -7.16 -7.91 -12.12
CA THR A 306 -7.44 -8.83 -13.23
C THR A 306 -8.83 -8.68 -13.80
N ASP A 307 -9.79 -8.26 -12.97
CA ASP A 307 -11.21 -8.29 -13.31
C ASP A 307 -11.65 -7.07 -14.12
N ASP A 308 -11.15 -5.88 -13.76
CA ASP A 308 -11.59 -4.61 -14.34
C ASP A 308 -10.44 -3.73 -14.88
N LEU A 309 -9.20 -4.21 -14.80
CA LEU A 309 -7.99 -3.50 -15.20
C LEU A 309 -7.79 -2.15 -14.50
N SER A 310 -8.48 -1.91 -13.37
CA SER A 310 -8.28 -0.72 -12.56
C SER A 310 -6.88 -0.74 -11.93
N ILE A 311 -6.30 0.46 -11.75
CA ILE A 311 -4.95 0.61 -11.24
C ILE A 311 -4.87 0.08 -9.80
N ALA A 312 -3.94 -0.84 -9.57
CA ALA A 312 -3.66 -1.42 -8.27
C ALA A 312 -2.44 -0.76 -7.60
N PRO A 313 -2.30 -0.87 -6.27
CA PRO A 313 -1.12 -0.35 -5.57
C PRO A 313 0.20 -0.94 -6.09
N PHE A 314 1.12 -0.08 -6.50
CA PHE A 314 2.45 -0.46 -6.97
C PHE A 314 3.51 -0.15 -5.90
N PRO A 315 4.19 -1.17 -5.34
CA PRO A 315 5.14 -0.95 -4.26
C PRO A 315 6.32 -0.06 -4.70
N ARG A 316 6.57 1.03 -3.98
CA ARG A 316 7.65 1.98 -4.33
C ARG A 316 9.03 1.32 -4.38
N THR A 317 9.26 0.34 -3.50
CA THR A 317 10.53 -0.40 -3.47
C THR A 317 10.75 -1.23 -4.74
N TRP A 318 9.69 -1.64 -5.44
CA TRP A 318 9.79 -2.29 -6.75
C TRP A 318 10.19 -1.29 -7.83
N GLY A 319 9.66 -0.07 -7.74
CA GLY A 319 10.09 1.10 -8.49
C GLY A 319 11.61 1.25 -8.53
N GLN A 320 12.20 1.22 -7.33
CA GLN A 320 13.65 1.31 -7.14
C GLN A 320 14.39 0.09 -7.70
N ARG A 321 13.84 -1.12 -7.54
CA ARG A 321 14.46 -2.35 -8.05
C ARG A 321 14.53 -2.39 -9.57
N ILE A 322 13.46 -1.98 -10.25
CA ILE A 322 13.46 -1.85 -11.71
C ILE A 322 14.48 -0.78 -12.15
N ALA A 323 14.58 0.34 -11.43
CA ALA A 323 15.60 1.35 -11.72
C ALA A 323 17.04 0.81 -11.55
N VAL A 324 17.29 0.01 -10.51
CA VAL A 324 18.58 -0.68 -10.31
C VAL A 324 18.85 -1.69 -11.43
N ALA A 325 17.85 -2.48 -11.82
CA ALA A 325 17.96 -3.46 -12.91
C ALA A 325 18.25 -2.80 -14.27
N LEU A 326 17.78 -1.57 -14.47
CA LEU A 326 18.10 -0.73 -15.62
C LEU A 326 19.47 -0.01 -15.50
N GLU A 327 20.27 -0.35 -14.48
CA GLU A 327 21.55 0.30 -14.15
C GLU A 327 21.47 1.83 -13.93
N LEU A 328 20.28 2.34 -13.58
CA LEU A 328 20.02 3.77 -13.37
C LEU A 328 20.47 4.29 -12.00
N ASP A 329 21.17 3.46 -11.21
CA ASP A 329 21.46 3.66 -9.78
C ASP A 329 22.31 4.91 -9.48
N LYS A 330 22.98 5.46 -10.50
CA LYS A 330 23.80 6.69 -10.37
C LYS A 330 23.11 7.95 -10.88
N ASN A 331 22.07 7.83 -11.72
CA ASN A 331 21.27 8.95 -12.19
C ASN A 331 19.91 8.43 -12.71
N PRO A 332 18.82 8.52 -11.91
CA PRO A 332 17.56 7.81 -12.16
C PRO A 332 16.79 8.27 -13.41
N GLN A 333 17.30 9.25 -14.16
CA GLN A 333 16.61 9.85 -15.30
C GLN A 333 17.28 9.55 -16.66
N PHE A 334 18.53 9.07 -16.68
CA PHE A 334 19.24 8.84 -17.96
C PHE A 334 20.26 7.69 -17.83
N GLY A 335 19.95 6.55 -18.44
CA GLY A 335 20.88 5.43 -18.58
C GLY A 335 21.07 5.04 -20.05
N LYS A 336 22.26 4.52 -20.39
CA LYS A 336 22.47 3.84 -21.67
C LYS A 336 22.27 2.34 -21.46
N ILE A 337 21.36 1.74 -22.20
CA ILE A 337 21.14 0.28 -22.20
C ILE A 337 21.24 -0.26 -23.63
N GLY A 338 21.27 -1.58 -23.77
CA GLY A 338 21.29 -2.24 -25.08
C GLY A 338 22.71 -2.54 -25.57
N SER A 339 22.76 -3.19 -26.73
CA SER A 339 24.01 -3.57 -27.40
C SER A 339 24.11 -2.91 -28.77
N SER A 340 25.32 -2.55 -29.17
CA SER A 340 25.61 -2.08 -30.54
C SER A 340 25.41 -3.16 -31.60
N GLU A 341 25.33 -4.44 -31.19
CA GLU A 341 25.08 -5.57 -32.09
C GLU A 341 23.60 -5.66 -32.50
N ASN A 342 22.69 -5.18 -31.64
CA ASN A 342 21.26 -5.13 -31.91
C ASN A 342 20.96 -3.91 -32.78
N LYS A 343 20.13 -4.10 -33.82
CA LYS A 343 19.89 -3.08 -34.85
C LYS A 343 18.51 -2.45 -34.81
N ALA A 344 17.54 -3.07 -34.14
CA ALA A 344 16.14 -2.65 -34.12
C ALA A 344 15.52 -2.91 -32.76
N LEU A 345 14.45 -2.17 -32.43
CA LEU A 345 13.66 -2.41 -31.23
C LEU A 345 13.04 -3.82 -31.30
N PRO A 346 13.17 -4.63 -30.24
CA PRO A 346 12.51 -5.93 -30.17
C PRO A 346 11.00 -5.73 -30.03
N LYS A 347 10.23 -6.64 -30.61
CA LYS A 347 8.78 -6.68 -30.42
C LYS A 347 8.46 -7.21 -29.02
N LEU A 348 7.29 -6.84 -28.51
CA LEU A 348 6.81 -7.34 -27.22
C LEU A 348 6.74 -8.88 -27.20
N SER A 349 6.32 -9.51 -28.31
CA SER A 349 6.30 -10.97 -28.46
C SER A 349 7.70 -11.60 -28.39
N GLU A 350 8.70 -10.98 -29.01
CA GLU A 350 10.09 -11.46 -28.98
C GLU A 350 10.67 -11.37 -27.58
N LEU A 351 10.34 -10.30 -26.84
CA LEU A 351 10.70 -10.17 -25.43
C LEU A 351 10.02 -11.23 -24.56
N MET A 352 8.76 -11.57 -24.84
CA MET A 352 8.03 -12.61 -24.13
C MET A 352 8.61 -14.01 -24.38
N ASP A 353 8.97 -14.33 -25.62
CA ASP A 353 9.62 -15.60 -25.97
C ASP A 353 10.95 -15.76 -25.19
N CYS A 354 11.72 -14.68 -25.04
CA CYS A 354 12.93 -14.67 -24.22
C CYS A 354 12.67 -14.84 -22.71
N ILE A 355 11.53 -14.38 -22.19
CA ILE A 355 11.19 -14.55 -20.77
C ILE A 355 10.95 -16.02 -20.45
N GLU A 356 10.22 -16.74 -21.31
CA GLU A 356 9.98 -18.18 -21.12
C GLU A 356 11.28 -18.99 -21.19
N GLU A 357 12.18 -18.66 -22.11
CA GLU A 357 13.50 -19.31 -22.18
C GLU A 357 14.34 -19.06 -20.91
N VAL A 358 14.35 -17.82 -20.40
CA VAL A 358 15.03 -17.48 -19.13
C VAL A 358 14.35 -18.16 -17.93
N LYS A 359 13.04 -18.41 -18.02
CA LYS A 359 12.26 -19.15 -17.01
C LYS A 359 12.72 -20.55 -16.79
N GLU A 360 12.79 -21.30 -17.88
CA GLU A 360 13.21 -22.68 -17.84
C GLU A 360 14.63 -22.79 -17.27
N VAL A 361 15.54 -21.91 -17.69
CA VAL A 361 16.93 -21.90 -17.21
C VAL A 361 17.01 -21.60 -15.71
N TYR A 362 16.24 -20.64 -15.21
CA TYR A 362 16.28 -20.26 -13.79
C TYR A 362 15.57 -21.27 -12.89
N GLU A 363 14.41 -21.80 -13.30
CA GLU A 363 13.71 -22.86 -12.56
C GLU A 363 14.57 -24.11 -12.44
N HIS A 364 15.26 -24.49 -13.52
CA HIS A 364 16.22 -25.59 -13.51
C HIS A 364 17.37 -25.34 -12.54
N ARG A 365 17.89 -24.11 -12.49
CA ARG A 365 18.96 -23.72 -11.56
C ARG A 365 18.50 -23.69 -10.10
N ARG A 366 17.28 -23.23 -9.82
CA ARG A 366 16.66 -23.25 -8.48
C ARG A 366 16.48 -24.68 -7.97
N GLN A 367 16.05 -25.60 -8.83
CA GLN A 367 15.95 -27.03 -8.50
C GLN A 367 17.34 -27.61 -8.16
N ASN A 368 18.36 -27.23 -8.92
CA ASN A 368 19.74 -27.68 -8.67
C ASN A 368 20.33 -27.11 -7.36
N LEU A 369 20.03 -25.84 -7.01
CA LEU A 369 20.45 -25.24 -5.74
C LEU A 369 19.77 -25.90 -4.54
N LYS A 370 18.44 -26.11 -4.60
CA LYS A 370 17.72 -26.88 -3.57
C LYS A 370 18.28 -28.29 -3.41
N ALA A 371 18.58 -28.97 -4.52
CA ALA A 371 19.16 -30.31 -4.49
C ALA A 371 20.60 -30.33 -3.92
N ALA A 372 21.33 -29.22 -3.98
CA ALA A 372 22.65 -29.09 -3.37
C ALA A 372 22.56 -28.82 -1.86
N GLU A 373 21.64 -27.97 -1.42
CA GLU A 373 21.39 -27.69 0.01
C GLU A 373 20.94 -28.96 0.76
N PHE A 374 20.09 -29.79 0.14
CA PHE A 374 19.67 -31.09 0.70
C PHE A 374 20.78 -32.17 0.75
N ARG A 375 21.93 -31.93 0.11
CA ARG A 375 23.08 -32.86 0.16
C ARG A 375 24.12 -32.46 1.21
N GLU A 376 24.05 -31.23 1.72
CA GLU A 376 24.96 -30.71 2.76
C GLU A 376 24.34 -30.73 4.17
N SER A 377 23.03 -31.01 4.28
CA SER A 377 22.30 -31.39 5.50
C SER A 377 22.25 -32.90 5.68
#